data_AF-A0A2V9XUB4-F1
#
_entry.id   AF-A0A2V9XUB4-F1
#
_cell.length_a   1.000
_cell.length_b   1.000
_cell.length_c   1.000
_cell.angle_alpha   90.00
_cell.angle_beta   90.00
_cell.angle_gamma   90.00
#
_symmetry.space_group_name_H-M   'P 1'
#
loop_
_entity.id
_entity.type
_entity.pdbx_description
1 polymer ?
#
loop_
_entity_poly.entity_id
_entity_poly.type
_entity_poly.pdbx_seq_one_letter_code
_entity_poly.pdbx_strand_id
1 'polypeptide(L)'
;MDAGGPIGPGGSQLDFGEDVVSPYLWERGLTHLDAVAITHGHSDHIGGMISVLRNFRPKELWVGLLPPSHALENVISTAQASGVNVVRHWEGDEFEFGGTNLRVLFPPRDWPVGDKPQNSDSMVLSLSYGQSSLLLEGDAEKRAERRISAVEHPRADLLKVGHHGSANATTQDLIDSARPQFAIISVGSGNSFGLPRTETLARLAAAGTRVYRTDLDGAVTFYLDGHSVRATLAGLQ
;
A
#
# COMPACT_ATOMS: atom_id res chain seq x y z
N MET A 1 -0.89 1.56 -4.29
CA MET A 1 0.04 0.98 -5.28
C MET A 1 1.45 1.17 -4.73
N ASP A 2 2.34 0.19 -4.87
CA ASP A 2 3.76 0.45 -4.70
C ASP A 2 4.16 1.27 -5.93
N ALA A 3 4.16 2.60 -5.76
CA ALA A 3 4.21 3.58 -6.83
C ALA A 3 5.65 3.96 -7.21
N GLY A 4 6.59 3.03 -7.11
CA GLY A 4 7.91 3.30 -7.63
C GLY A 4 8.76 2.07 -7.86
N GLY A 5 9.74 2.31 -8.72
CA GLY A 5 10.76 1.38 -9.09
C GLY A 5 12.14 1.97 -8.77
N PRO A 6 13.20 1.25 -9.11
CA PRO A 6 14.52 1.54 -8.60
C PRO A 6 15.06 2.88 -9.13
N ILE A 7 15.53 3.74 -8.22
CA ILE A 7 16.57 4.73 -8.56
C ILE A 7 17.92 4.00 -8.44
N GLY A 8 18.28 3.26 -9.49
CA GLY A 8 19.57 2.57 -9.60
C GLY A 8 20.59 3.34 -10.46
N PRO A 9 21.90 3.07 -10.31
CA PRO A 9 22.96 3.66 -11.14
C PRO A 9 22.91 3.02 -12.53
N GLY A 10 21.98 3.50 -13.34
CA GLY A 10 21.56 2.91 -14.61
C GLY A 10 20.36 3.61 -15.22
N GLY A 11 19.66 4.45 -14.44
CA GLY A 11 18.84 5.56 -14.93
C GLY A 11 17.80 5.18 -15.98
N SER A 12 16.70 4.56 -15.55
CA SER A 12 15.43 4.79 -16.25
C SER A 12 14.82 6.08 -15.69
N GLN A 13 14.53 7.06 -16.53
CA GLN A 13 13.75 8.27 -16.23
C GLN A 13 12.26 7.95 -15.95
N LEU A 14 11.95 6.74 -15.47
CA LEU A 14 10.57 6.30 -15.28
C LEU A 14 10.02 6.89 -13.98
N ASP A 15 9.01 7.72 -14.10
CA ASP A 15 8.18 8.18 -13.00
C ASP A 15 6.95 7.27 -12.97
N PHE A 16 6.89 6.34 -12.03
CA PHE A 16 5.77 5.40 -11.94
C PHE A 16 4.42 6.09 -11.72
N GLY A 17 4.40 7.28 -11.13
CA GLY A 17 3.21 8.10 -11.02
C GLY A 17 2.71 8.58 -12.38
N GLU A 18 3.60 9.08 -13.23
CA GLU A 18 3.29 9.59 -14.57
C GLU A 18 3.13 8.49 -15.62
N ASP A 19 4.00 7.47 -15.60
CA ASP A 19 4.17 6.50 -16.67
C ASP A 19 3.35 5.21 -16.47
N VAL A 20 2.88 4.94 -15.24
CA VAL A 20 2.16 3.70 -14.89
C VAL A 20 0.83 3.98 -14.20
N VAL A 21 0.86 4.72 -13.09
CA VAL A 21 -0.34 5.00 -12.29
C VAL A 21 -1.31 5.91 -13.05
N SER A 22 -0.82 7.02 -13.60
CA SER A 22 -1.66 7.98 -14.32
C SER A 22 -2.36 7.35 -15.53
N PRO A 23 -1.68 6.65 -16.46
CA PRO A 23 -2.31 6.01 -17.60
C PRO A 23 -3.37 4.99 -17.19
N TYR A 24 -3.09 4.16 -16.18
CA TYR A 24 -4.07 3.18 -15.69
C TYR A 24 -5.34 3.86 -15.15
N LEU A 25 -5.21 4.94 -14.37
CA LEU A 25 -6.37 5.67 -13.83
C LEU A 25 -7.14 6.41 -14.94
N TRP A 26 -6.45 7.01 -15.91
CA TRP A 26 -7.10 7.65 -17.06
C TRP A 26 -7.84 6.67 -17.96
N GLU A 27 -7.29 5.47 -18.19
CA GLU A 27 -7.97 4.40 -18.94
C GLU A 27 -9.28 3.98 -18.25
N ARG A 28 -9.33 4.06 -16.92
CA ARG A 28 -10.54 3.86 -16.11
C ARG A 28 -11.50 5.05 -16.12
N GLY A 29 -11.19 6.13 -16.85
CA GLY A 29 -11.97 7.37 -16.90
C GLY A 29 -11.85 8.23 -15.65
N LEU A 30 -10.91 7.93 -14.75
CA LEU A 30 -10.69 8.72 -13.55
C LEU A 30 -9.84 9.93 -13.90
N THR A 31 -10.34 11.13 -13.60
CA THR A 31 -9.63 12.40 -13.82
C THR A 31 -9.31 13.13 -12.52
N HIS A 32 -9.90 12.67 -11.40
CA HIS A 32 -9.72 13.23 -10.08
C HIS A 32 -9.71 12.09 -9.06
N LEU A 33 -9.04 12.32 -7.93
CA LEU A 33 -9.06 11.43 -6.77
C LEU A 33 -9.65 12.19 -5.58
N ASP A 34 -10.34 11.50 -4.66
CA ASP A 34 -10.76 12.16 -3.42
C ASP A 34 -9.62 12.20 -2.41
N ALA A 35 -8.84 11.11 -2.30
CA ALA A 35 -7.67 11.05 -1.44
C ALA A 35 -6.57 10.18 -2.06
N VAL A 36 -5.34 10.42 -1.61
CA VAL A 36 -4.17 9.57 -1.85
C VAL A 36 -3.41 9.38 -0.54
N ALA A 37 -2.75 8.24 -0.38
CA ALA A 37 -2.02 7.91 0.85
C ALA A 37 -0.56 7.56 0.54
N ILE A 38 0.36 8.04 1.37
CA ILE A 38 1.75 7.58 1.41
C ILE A 38 1.91 6.70 2.64
N THR A 39 2.28 5.44 2.44
CA THR A 39 2.54 4.48 3.52
C THR A 39 3.81 4.87 4.27
N HIS A 40 4.93 5.02 3.57
CA HIS A 40 6.23 5.43 4.12
C HIS A 40 7.09 6.13 3.04
N GLY A 41 8.27 6.60 3.45
CA GLY A 41 9.11 7.49 2.63
C GLY A 41 10.09 6.82 1.66
N HIS A 42 10.04 5.51 1.44
CA HIS A 42 10.91 4.89 0.42
C HIS A 42 10.47 5.29 -1.00
N SER A 43 11.44 5.34 -1.91
CA SER A 43 11.25 5.85 -3.28
C SER A 43 10.20 5.08 -4.08
N ASP A 44 10.05 3.79 -3.80
CA ASP A 44 9.06 2.89 -4.39
C ASP A 44 7.63 3.09 -3.85
N HIS A 45 7.44 4.00 -2.88
CA HIS A 45 6.15 4.37 -2.33
C HIS A 45 5.84 5.86 -2.51
N ILE A 46 6.83 6.73 -2.27
CA ILE A 46 6.67 8.19 -2.38
C ILE A 46 6.96 8.74 -3.79
N GLY A 47 7.74 8.01 -4.60
CA GLY A 47 8.40 8.53 -5.80
C GLY A 47 7.45 9.13 -6.84
N GLY A 48 6.37 8.42 -7.19
CA GLY A 48 5.39 8.88 -8.17
C GLY A 48 4.36 9.90 -7.67
N MET A 49 4.41 10.28 -6.38
CA MET A 49 3.32 11.05 -5.77
C MET A 49 3.20 12.47 -6.34
N ILE A 50 4.32 13.10 -6.74
CA ILE A 50 4.28 14.46 -7.32
C ILE A 50 3.43 14.48 -8.59
N SER A 51 3.60 13.49 -9.46
CA SER A 51 2.85 13.37 -10.72
C SER A 51 1.38 13.04 -10.45
N VAL A 52 1.10 12.15 -9.50
CA VAL A 52 -0.28 11.86 -9.06
C VAL A 52 -0.98 13.12 -8.51
N LEU A 53 -0.31 13.91 -7.66
CA LEU A 53 -0.86 15.14 -7.11
C LEU A 53 -1.19 16.17 -8.21
N ARG A 54 -0.30 16.31 -9.20
CA ARG A 54 -0.49 17.24 -10.32
C ARG A 54 -1.62 16.81 -11.26
N ASN A 55 -1.68 15.52 -11.58
CA ASN A 55 -2.60 14.99 -12.58
C ASN A 55 -4.02 14.82 -12.07
N PHE A 56 -4.19 14.44 -10.80
CA PHE A 56 -5.49 14.09 -10.23
C PHE A 56 -6.00 15.05 -9.17
N ARG A 57 -5.14 15.95 -8.65
CA ARG A 57 -5.49 17.00 -7.67
C ARG A 57 -6.41 16.48 -6.54
N PRO A 58 -5.93 15.51 -5.75
CA PRO A 58 -6.75 14.93 -4.70
C PRO A 58 -7.20 15.97 -3.67
N LYS A 59 -8.34 15.77 -3.02
CA LYS A 59 -8.76 16.66 -1.93
C LYS A 59 -7.84 16.48 -0.73
N GLU A 60 -7.42 15.25 -0.47
CA GLU A 60 -6.59 14.90 0.69
C GLU A 60 -5.34 14.08 0.31
N LEU A 61 -4.23 14.41 0.96
CA LEU A 61 -3.01 13.61 1.02
C LEU A 61 -2.86 13.07 2.45
N TRP A 62 -3.05 11.77 2.61
CA TRP A 62 -2.89 11.07 3.87
C TRP A 62 -1.44 10.65 4.08
N VAL A 63 -0.91 10.98 5.25
CA VAL A 63 0.45 10.64 5.66
C VAL A 63 0.48 10.03 7.06
N GLY A 64 1.32 9.02 7.26
CA GLY A 64 1.61 8.44 8.57
C GLY A 64 2.88 9.03 9.19
N LEU A 65 3.78 8.17 9.66
CA LEU A 65 5.12 8.53 10.09
C LEU A 65 6.04 8.65 8.87
N LEU A 66 6.60 9.84 8.65
CA LEU A 66 7.49 10.12 7.53
C LEU A 66 8.68 10.93 8.05
N PRO A 67 9.88 10.32 8.18
CA PRO A 67 11.10 11.06 8.49
C PRO A 67 11.39 12.15 7.45
N PRO A 68 12.04 13.27 7.84
CA PRO A 68 12.41 14.32 6.90
C PRO A 68 13.24 13.81 5.73
N SER A 69 12.90 14.24 4.52
CA SER A 69 13.65 13.95 3.30
C SER A 69 13.31 14.97 2.20
N HIS A 70 14.20 15.15 1.23
CA HIS A 70 13.92 16.00 0.07
C HIS A 70 12.70 15.53 -0.73
N ALA A 71 12.48 14.22 -0.83
CA ALA A 71 11.30 13.68 -1.50
C ALA A 71 10.01 14.12 -0.79
N LEU A 72 9.98 14.03 0.55
CA LEU A 72 8.86 14.50 1.35
C LEU A 72 8.63 16.00 1.20
N GLU A 73 9.68 16.83 1.27
CA GLU A 73 9.60 18.28 1.07
C GLU A 73 8.96 18.64 -0.27
N ASN A 74 9.36 17.95 -1.35
CA ASN A 74 8.82 18.17 -2.69
C ASN A 74 7.34 17.74 -2.80
N VAL A 75 6.96 16.63 -2.17
CA VAL A 75 5.57 16.18 -2.12
C VAL A 75 4.70 17.18 -1.36
N ILE A 76 5.12 17.61 -0.16
CA ILE A 76 4.34 18.53 0.67
C ILE A 76 4.20 19.90 -0.01
N SER A 77 5.27 20.43 -0.59
CA SER A 77 5.20 21.68 -1.35
C SER A 77 4.29 21.58 -2.59
N THR A 78 4.32 20.45 -3.31
CA THR A 78 3.42 20.20 -4.44
C THR A 78 1.96 20.10 -4.01
N ALA A 79 1.68 19.40 -2.90
CA ALA A 79 0.35 19.28 -2.32
C ALA A 79 -0.20 20.66 -1.93
N GLN A 80 0.59 21.46 -1.20
CA GLN A 80 0.24 22.83 -0.80
C GLN A 80 -0.02 23.74 -2.01
N ALA A 81 0.87 23.71 -3.02
CA ALA A 81 0.71 24.50 -4.24
C ALA A 81 -0.54 24.10 -5.05
N SER A 82 -1.01 22.86 -4.89
CA SER A 82 -2.20 22.33 -5.57
C SER A 82 -3.47 22.44 -4.72
N GLY A 83 -3.40 23.04 -3.53
CA GLY A 83 -4.54 23.18 -2.62
C GLY A 83 -5.00 21.87 -1.96
N VAL A 84 -4.15 20.84 -1.95
CA VAL A 84 -4.43 19.53 -1.35
C VAL A 84 -4.27 19.63 0.16
N ASN A 85 -5.27 19.16 0.91
CA ASN A 85 -5.21 19.10 2.36
C ASN A 85 -4.30 17.94 2.81
N VAL A 86 -3.25 18.22 3.58
CA VAL A 86 -2.38 17.17 4.11
C VAL A 86 -2.90 16.73 5.47
N VAL A 87 -3.38 15.49 5.56
CA VAL A 87 -3.94 14.90 6.79
C VAL A 87 -2.98 13.87 7.35
N ARG A 88 -2.64 14.01 8.62
CA ARG A 88 -1.77 13.06 9.30
C ARG A 88 -2.60 12.07 10.11
N HIS A 89 -2.36 10.78 9.88
CA HIS A 89 -3.03 9.71 10.58
C HIS A 89 -2.10 8.89 11.47
N TRP A 90 -2.68 8.29 12.51
CA TRP A 90 -2.01 7.47 13.50
C TRP A 90 -2.86 6.26 13.89
N GLU A 91 -2.22 5.25 14.51
CA GLU A 91 -2.91 4.11 15.13
C GLU A 91 -4.11 4.57 15.96
N GLY A 92 -5.27 3.97 15.68
CA GLY A 92 -6.54 4.23 16.36
C GLY A 92 -7.43 5.27 15.69
N ASP A 93 -6.96 6.01 14.68
CA ASP A 93 -7.83 6.88 13.89
C ASP A 93 -8.86 6.04 13.12
N GLU A 94 -10.13 6.44 13.21
CA GLU A 94 -11.26 5.83 12.50
C GLU A 94 -12.10 6.90 11.81
N PHE A 95 -12.47 6.64 10.55
CA PHE A 95 -13.29 7.55 9.77
C PHE A 95 -14.00 6.85 8.61
N GLU A 96 -15.12 7.41 8.18
CA GLU A 96 -15.81 6.98 6.96
C GLU A 96 -15.28 7.78 5.76
N PHE A 97 -15.07 7.11 4.64
CA PHE A 97 -14.69 7.73 3.38
C PHE A 97 -15.37 7.02 2.20
N GLY A 98 -16.23 7.73 1.48
CA GLY A 98 -16.93 7.19 0.31
C GLY A 98 -17.76 5.93 0.60
N GLY A 99 -18.38 5.84 1.79
CA GLY A 99 -19.14 4.66 2.24
C GLY A 99 -18.29 3.48 2.71
N THR A 100 -16.96 3.66 2.81
CA THR A 100 -16.02 2.69 3.37
C THR A 100 -15.63 3.14 4.78
N ASN A 101 -15.57 2.22 5.75
CA ASN A 101 -14.99 2.52 7.06
C ASN A 101 -13.49 2.23 7.01
N LEU A 102 -12.68 3.21 7.39
CA LEU A 102 -11.23 3.10 7.48
C LEU A 102 -10.79 3.16 8.93
N ARG A 103 -9.81 2.33 9.27
CA ARG A 103 -9.08 2.38 10.52
C ARG A 103 -7.59 2.35 10.24
N VAL A 104 -6.84 3.24 10.86
CA VAL A 104 -5.38 3.23 10.81
C VAL A 104 -4.87 2.33 11.94
N LEU A 105 -4.21 1.23 11.58
CA LEU A 105 -3.73 0.24 12.53
C LEU A 105 -2.31 0.51 13.03
N PHE A 106 -1.57 1.35 12.29
CA PHE A 106 -0.17 1.64 12.55
C PHE A 106 0.25 2.87 11.72
N PRO A 107 1.21 3.70 12.16
CA PRO A 107 2.00 3.63 13.40
C PRO A 107 1.36 4.32 14.62
N PRO A 108 1.69 3.90 15.85
CA PRO A 108 1.38 4.68 17.04
C PRO A 108 2.17 6.00 17.08
N ARG A 109 1.65 6.99 17.80
CA ARG A 109 2.27 8.32 17.94
C ARG A 109 3.64 8.29 18.60
N ASP A 110 3.89 7.30 19.45
CA ASP A 110 5.16 7.09 20.15
C ASP A 110 6.11 6.14 19.41
N TRP A 111 5.80 5.75 18.16
CA TRP A 111 6.70 4.95 17.36
C TRP A 111 8.03 5.69 17.13
N PRO A 112 9.18 5.04 17.33
CA PRO A 112 10.49 5.69 17.16
C PRO A 112 10.66 6.23 15.74
N VAL A 113 10.86 7.55 15.62
CA VAL A 113 11.20 8.20 14.35
C VAL A 113 12.72 8.22 14.20
N GLY A 114 13.22 7.60 13.14
CA GLY A 114 14.64 7.71 12.76
C GLY A 114 14.91 8.89 11.82
N ASP A 115 16.18 9.07 11.45
CA ASP A 115 16.60 10.13 10.51
C ASP A 115 16.40 9.77 9.03
N LYS A 116 15.93 8.54 8.76
CA LYS A 116 15.72 8.01 7.40
C LYS A 116 14.45 7.17 7.37
N PRO A 117 13.72 7.14 6.23
CA PRO A 117 12.58 6.26 6.05
C PRO A 117 12.93 4.80 6.36
N GLN A 118 11.99 4.10 6.99
CA GLN A 118 12.04 2.66 7.22
C GLN A 118 10.75 1.99 6.73
N ASN A 119 10.87 0.71 6.39
CA ASN A 119 9.74 -0.15 6.05
C ASN A 119 8.67 -0.18 7.16
N SER A 120 9.11 -0.34 8.41
CA SER A 120 8.24 -0.31 9.60
C SER A 120 7.82 1.11 10.03
N ASP A 121 7.91 2.11 9.15
CA ASP A 121 7.21 3.39 9.29
C ASP A 121 5.85 3.38 8.55
N SER A 122 5.59 2.32 7.78
CA SER A 122 4.41 2.17 6.91
C SER A 122 3.10 2.40 7.63
N MET A 123 2.30 3.35 7.16
CA MET A 123 0.90 3.47 7.55
C MET A 123 0.12 2.24 7.08
N VAL A 124 -0.42 1.49 8.04
CA VAL A 124 -1.23 0.29 7.76
C VAL A 124 -2.70 0.65 7.89
N LEU A 125 -3.46 0.38 6.82
CA LEU A 125 -4.88 0.72 6.73
C LEU A 125 -5.73 -0.55 6.69
N SER A 126 -6.73 -0.62 7.57
CA SER A 126 -7.84 -1.56 7.48
C SER A 126 -9.03 -0.85 6.87
N LEU A 127 -9.64 -1.44 5.85
CA LEU A 127 -10.81 -0.92 5.15
C LEU A 127 -11.93 -1.94 5.19
N SER A 128 -13.16 -1.48 5.41
CA SER A 128 -14.35 -2.32 5.30
C SER A 128 -15.45 -1.62 4.51
N TYR A 129 -16.04 -2.36 3.58
CA TYR A 129 -17.21 -1.96 2.82
C TYR A 129 -18.24 -3.08 2.95
N GLY A 130 -19.36 -2.80 3.63
CA GLY A 130 -20.30 -3.84 4.06
C GLY A 130 -19.60 -4.93 4.88
N GLN A 131 -19.68 -6.17 4.41
CA GLN A 131 -19.04 -7.35 4.98
C GLN A 131 -17.67 -7.66 4.37
N SER A 132 -17.27 -6.95 3.31
CA SER A 132 -15.98 -7.14 2.63
C SER A 132 -14.90 -6.28 3.28
N SER A 133 -13.69 -6.81 3.40
CA SER A 133 -12.58 -6.17 4.14
C SER A 133 -11.23 -6.32 3.45
N LEU A 134 -10.37 -5.32 3.63
CA LEU A 134 -9.05 -5.21 3.02
C LEU A 134 -8.03 -4.70 4.05
N LEU A 135 -6.84 -5.29 4.07
CA LEU A 135 -5.68 -4.80 4.82
C LEU A 135 -4.57 -4.36 3.86
N LEU A 136 -4.17 -3.09 3.96
CA LEU A 136 -3.08 -2.49 3.18
C LEU A 136 -1.87 -2.25 4.09
N GLU A 137 -0.84 -3.08 3.93
CA GLU A 137 0.33 -3.06 4.83
C GLU A 137 1.43 -2.07 4.45
N GLY A 138 1.43 -1.56 3.21
CA GLY A 138 2.64 -0.95 2.65
C GLY A 138 3.80 -1.94 2.72
N ASP A 139 4.88 -1.53 3.39
CA ASP A 139 6.05 -2.37 3.67
C ASP A 139 6.24 -2.64 5.17
N ALA A 140 5.16 -2.71 5.95
CA ALA A 140 5.26 -3.15 7.33
C ALA A 140 6.02 -4.49 7.43
N GLU A 141 6.88 -4.62 8.44
CA GLU A 141 7.66 -5.83 8.70
C GLU A 141 7.35 -6.39 10.11
N LYS A 142 7.97 -7.52 10.46
CA LYS A 142 7.64 -8.34 11.66
C LYS A 142 7.36 -7.53 12.93
N ARG A 143 8.11 -6.46 13.20
CA ARG A 143 7.93 -5.68 14.44
C ARG A 143 6.59 -4.95 14.45
N ALA A 144 6.24 -4.28 13.34
CA ALA A 144 4.96 -3.60 13.19
C ALA A 144 3.82 -4.64 13.14
N GLU A 145 3.96 -5.69 12.33
CA GLU A 145 2.95 -6.74 12.17
C GLU A 145 2.61 -7.47 13.45
N ARG A 146 3.61 -7.80 14.28
CA ARG A 146 3.37 -8.44 15.59
C ARG A 146 2.58 -7.53 16.52
N ARG A 147 2.88 -6.23 16.52
CA ARG A 147 2.10 -5.25 17.30
C ARG A 147 0.67 -5.19 16.79
N ILE A 148 0.48 -4.98 15.48
CA ILE A 148 -0.84 -4.92 14.85
C ILE A 148 -1.65 -6.18 15.19
N SER A 149 -1.04 -7.36 15.08
CA SER A 149 -1.69 -8.64 15.39
C SER A 149 -2.08 -8.78 16.86
N ALA A 150 -1.27 -8.23 17.78
CA ALA A 150 -1.48 -8.32 19.21
C ALA A 150 -2.44 -7.25 19.77
N VAL A 151 -2.54 -6.09 19.12
CA VAL A 151 -3.35 -4.95 19.60
C VAL A 151 -4.66 -4.83 18.83
N GLU A 152 -4.59 -4.92 17.50
CA GLU A 152 -5.71 -4.60 16.61
C GLU A 152 -6.48 -5.84 16.15
N HIS A 153 -5.85 -7.02 16.20
CA HIS A 153 -6.43 -8.30 15.76
C HIS A 153 -7.17 -8.21 14.40
N PRO A 154 -6.51 -7.69 13.35
CA PRO A 154 -7.20 -7.35 12.11
C PRO A 154 -7.85 -8.56 11.46
N ARG A 155 -8.93 -8.33 10.73
CA ARG A 155 -9.54 -9.30 9.81
C ARG A 155 -9.57 -8.67 8.42
N ALA A 156 -9.27 -9.46 7.40
CA ALA A 156 -9.32 -9.00 6.03
C ALA A 156 -9.66 -10.14 5.08
N ASP A 157 -10.53 -9.91 4.11
CA ASP A 157 -10.75 -10.85 3.00
C ASP A 157 -9.61 -10.76 1.98
N LEU A 158 -9.07 -9.56 1.79
CA LEU A 158 -7.93 -9.28 0.92
C LEU A 158 -6.76 -8.68 1.71
N LEU A 159 -5.58 -9.25 1.54
CA LEU A 159 -4.33 -8.74 2.09
C LEU A 159 -3.42 -8.21 0.96
N LYS A 160 -3.05 -6.93 1.00
CA LYS A 160 -1.85 -6.47 0.27
C LYS A 160 -0.64 -6.82 1.11
N VAL A 161 0.10 -7.82 0.63
CA VAL A 161 1.29 -8.38 1.27
C VAL A 161 2.34 -7.29 1.49
N GLY A 162 2.84 -7.21 2.72
CA GLY A 162 3.90 -6.31 3.13
C GLY A 162 5.22 -6.53 2.37
N HIS A 163 5.91 -5.44 2.02
CA HIS A 163 7.30 -5.43 1.57
C HIS A 163 7.55 -6.40 0.41
N HIS A 164 6.65 -6.37 -0.57
CA HIS A 164 6.65 -7.18 -1.79
C HIS A 164 6.80 -8.70 -1.55
N GLY A 165 6.42 -9.19 -0.37
CA GLY A 165 6.58 -10.59 0.02
C GLY A 165 7.98 -10.95 0.51
N SER A 166 8.70 -10.00 1.10
CA SER A 166 9.92 -10.23 1.89
C SER A 166 9.70 -11.31 2.95
N ALA A 167 10.75 -12.08 3.27
CA ALA A 167 10.73 -13.03 4.40
C ALA A 167 10.65 -12.30 5.76
N ASN A 168 10.87 -10.98 5.76
CA ASN A 168 10.72 -10.12 6.91
C ASN A 168 9.33 -9.49 7.09
N ALA A 169 8.40 -9.77 6.19
CA ALA A 169 7.02 -9.31 6.26
C ALA A 169 6.04 -10.49 6.14
N THR A 170 4.76 -10.18 6.29
CA THR A 170 3.63 -11.09 6.26
C THR A 170 3.92 -12.30 7.15
N THR A 171 4.12 -12.00 8.43
CA THR A 171 4.38 -12.95 9.51
C THR A 171 3.23 -13.93 9.73
N GLN A 172 3.53 -15.06 10.37
CA GLN A 172 2.50 -16.02 10.73
C GLN A 172 1.45 -15.40 11.67
N ASP A 173 1.88 -14.63 12.68
CA ASP A 173 0.99 -13.94 13.61
C ASP A 173 -0.04 -13.05 12.88
N LEU A 174 0.41 -12.34 11.84
CA LEU A 174 -0.47 -11.53 11.01
C LEU A 174 -1.42 -12.38 10.18
N ILE A 175 -0.93 -13.43 9.51
CA ILE A 175 -1.78 -14.30 8.68
C ILE A 175 -2.86 -14.99 9.54
N ASP A 176 -2.50 -15.48 10.72
CA ASP A 176 -3.41 -16.14 11.65
C ASP A 176 -4.48 -15.17 12.19
N SER A 177 -4.10 -13.90 12.38
CA SER A 177 -4.99 -12.82 12.77
C SER A 177 -5.89 -12.40 11.60
N ALA A 178 -5.33 -11.99 10.47
CA ALA A 178 -6.05 -11.48 9.30
C ALA A 178 -6.97 -12.52 8.64
N ARG A 179 -6.52 -13.80 8.57
CA ARG A 179 -7.16 -14.91 7.85
C ARG A 179 -7.62 -14.54 6.43
N PRO A 180 -6.71 -14.07 5.55
CA PRO A 180 -7.09 -13.60 4.23
C PRO A 180 -7.51 -14.72 3.30
N GLN A 181 -8.63 -14.50 2.60
CA GLN A 181 -9.04 -15.34 1.46
C GLN A 181 -8.10 -15.11 0.26
N PHE A 182 -7.73 -13.85 0.03
CA PHE A 182 -6.88 -13.43 -1.08
C PHE A 182 -5.66 -12.66 -0.57
N ALA A 183 -4.53 -12.85 -1.24
CA ALA A 183 -3.35 -12.02 -1.06
C ALA A 183 -2.85 -11.52 -2.40
N ILE A 184 -2.47 -10.24 -2.47
CA ILE A 184 -1.83 -9.65 -3.64
C ILE A 184 -0.41 -9.21 -3.28
N ILE A 185 0.55 -9.66 -4.07
CA ILE A 185 1.96 -9.29 -3.96
C ILE A 185 2.28 -8.37 -5.13
N SER A 186 2.55 -7.10 -4.82
CA SER A 186 3.05 -6.14 -5.81
C SER A 186 4.55 -6.30 -5.92
N VAL A 187 5.01 -6.81 -7.05
CA VAL A 187 6.41 -7.07 -7.39
C VAL A 187 6.61 -6.95 -8.90
N GLY A 188 7.79 -6.51 -9.33
CA GLY A 188 8.13 -6.36 -10.74
C GLY A 188 8.55 -7.66 -11.42
N SER A 189 8.28 -7.78 -12.72
CA SER A 189 8.82 -8.86 -13.56
C SER A 189 10.34 -8.78 -13.64
N GLY A 190 11.01 -9.93 -13.52
CA GLY A 190 12.46 -10.00 -13.51
C GLY A 190 13.11 -9.31 -12.30
N ASN A 191 12.39 -9.14 -11.18
CA ASN A 191 12.93 -8.47 -10.00
C ASN A 191 14.25 -9.11 -9.53
N SER A 192 15.26 -8.27 -9.34
CA SER A 192 16.60 -8.69 -8.93
C SER A 192 16.74 -8.89 -7.41
N PHE A 193 15.75 -8.44 -6.64
CA PHE A 193 15.72 -8.58 -5.18
C PHE A 193 15.39 -10.01 -4.72
N GLY A 194 14.90 -10.86 -5.62
CA GLY A 194 14.51 -12.24 -5.31
C GLY A 194 13.24 -12.30 -4.46
N LEU A 195 12.30 -11.40 -4.73
CA LEU A 195 10.99 -11.31 -4.09
C LEU A 195 9.89 -11.83 -5.02
N PRO A 196 8.76 -12.33 -4.51
CA PRO A 196 8.53 -12.70 -3.11
C PRO A 196 9.43 -13.89 -2.70
N ARG A 197 9.71 -13.99 -1.39
CA ARG A 197 10.48 -15.10 -0.82
C ARG A 197 9.61 -16.35 -0.68
N THR A 198 10.23 -17.53 -0.88
CA THR A 198 9.54 -18.83 -0.79
C THR A 198 8.88 -19.04 0.58
N GLU A 199 9.48 -18.55 1.66
CA GLU A 199 8.96 -18.63 3.02
C GLU A 199 7.62 -17.88 3.16
N THR A 200 7.49 -16.72 2.52
CA THR A 200 6.25 -15.93 2.56
C THR A 200 5.16 -16.59 1.72
N LEU A 201 5.51 -17.10 0.53
CA LEU A 201 4.59 -17.90 -0.28
C LEU A 201 4.12 -19.16 0.46
N ALA A 202 5.02 -19.85 1.16
CA ALA A 202 4.69 -21.05 1.92
C ALA A 202 3.74 -20.76 3.09
N ARG A 203 3.92 -19.64 3.81
CA ARG A 203 2.99 -19.24 4.89
C ARG A 203 1.59 -18.95 4.34
N LEU A 204 1.49 -18.20 3.24
CA LEU A 204 0.20 -17.89 2.60
C LEU A 204 -0.48 -19.16 2.06
N ALA A 205 0.28 -20.06 1.43
CA ALA A 205 -0.23 -21.33 0.95
C ALA A 205 -0.73 -22.23 2.10
N ALA A 206 0.02 -22.30 3.21
CA ALA A 206 -0.37 -23.07 4.39
C ALA A 206 -1.66 -22.54 5.04
N ALA A 207 -1.93 -21.24 4.93
CA ALA A 207 -3.17 -20.62 5.39
C ALA A 207 -4.36 -20.79 4.42
N GLY A 208 -4.15 -21.43 3.26
CA GLY A 208 -5.18 -21.57 2.23
C GLY A 208 -5.49 -20.28 1.48
N THR A 209 -4.63 -19.27 1.59
CA THR A 209 -4.81 -17.97 0.94
C THR A 209 -4.49 -18.08 -0.55
N ARG A 210 -5.39 -17.57 -1.40
CA ARG A 210 -5.15 -17.50 -2.85
C ARG A 210 -4.28 -16.30 -3.18
N VAL A 211 -3.06 -16.57 -3.62
CA VAL A 211 -2.04 -15.56 -3.94
C VAL A 211 -2.13 -15.12 -5.40
N TYR A 212 -2.08 -13.81 -5.60
CA TYR A 212 -1.88 -13.14 -6.89
C TYR A 212 -0.57 -12.36 -6.84
N ARG A 213 0.11 -12.24 -7.99
CA ARG A 213 1.38 -11.52 -8.10
C ARG A 213 1.41 -10.69 -9.36
N THR A 214 1.74 -9.40 -9.24
CA THR A 214 1.75 -8.50 -10.41
C THR A 214 2.82 -8.84 -11.44
N ASP A 215 3.88 -9.55 -11.07
CA ASP A 215 4.92 -10.00 -12.01
C ASP A 215 4.48 -11.19 -12.89
N LEU A 216 3.46 -11.93 -12.48
CA LEU A 216 2.91 -13.07 -13.22
C LEU A 216 1.53 -12.76 -13.82
N ASP A 217 0.68 -12.09 -13.05
CA ASP A 217 -0.73 -11.87 -13.34
C ASP A 217 -1.00 -10.48 -13.95
N GLY A 218 0.02 -9.61 -14.00
CA GLY A 218 -0.13 -8.22 -14.44
C GLY A 218 -1.01 -7.41 -13.49
N ALA A 219 -1.87 -6.55 -14.06
CA ALA A 219 -2.83 -5.79 -13.28
C ALA A 219 -3.97 -6.70 -12.78
N VAL A 220 -4.14 -6.75 -11.46
CA VAL A 220 -5.20 -7.52 -10.79
C VAL A 220 -6.20 -6.56 -10.17
N THR A 221 -7.48 -6.69 -10.53
CA THR A 221 -8.55 -5.92 -9.91
C THR A 221 -9.32 -6.80 -8.94
N PHE A 222 -9.55 -6.30 -7.72
CA PHE A 222 -10.43 -6.92 -6.75
C PHE A 222 -11.69 -6.07 -6.60
N TYR A 223 -12.85 -6.69 -6.82
CA TYR A 223 -14.16 -6.08 -6.59
C TYR A 223 -14.68 -6.49 -5.22
N LEU A 224 -14.96 -5.51 -4.38
CA LEU A 224 -15.61 -5.65 -3.08
C LEU A 224 -17.04 -5.10 -3.24
N ASP A 225 -18.06 -5.96 -3.10
CA ASP A 225 -19.47 -5.60 -3.34
C ASP A 225 -20.29 -5.44 -2.05
N GLY A 226 -19.63 -5.39 -0.90
CA GLY A 226 -20.28 -5.32 0.40
C GLY A 226 -20.64 -6.68 1.00
N HIS A 227 -20.42 -7.77 0.27
CA HIS A 227 -20.77 -9.13 0.70
C HIS A 227 -19.66 -10.14 0.41
N SER A 228 -18.94 -9.95 -0.68
CA SER A 228 -17.89 -10.84 -1.17
C SER A 228 -16.73 -10.06 -1.78
N VAL A 229 -15.63 -10.77 -2.01
CA VAL A 229 -14.47 -10.27 -2.77
C VAL A 229 -14.25 -11.16 -3.98
N ARG A 230 -14.08 -10.55 -5.16
CA ARG A 230 -13.80 -11.25 -6.42
C ARG A 230 -12.60 -10.66 -7.11
N ALA A 231 -11.68 -11.52 -7.55
CA ALA A 231 -10.52 -11.10 -8.35
C ALA A 231 -10.82 -11.26 -9.85
N THR A 232 -10.42 -10.27 -10.63
CA THR A 232 -10.40 -10.31 -12.09
C THR A 232 -9.00 -9.91 -12.56
N LEU A 233 -8.43 -10.72 -13.44
CA LEU A 233 -7.18 -10.40 -14.11
C LEU A 233 -7.48 -9.51 -15.32
N ALA A 234 -6.65 -8.51 -15.56
CA ALA A 234 -6.64 -7.82 -16.84
C ALA A 234 -6.08 -8.81 -17.89
N GLY A 235 -6.97 -9.61 -18.49
CA GLY A 235 -6.65 -10.25 -19.76
C GLY A 235 -6.60 -9.17 -20.84
N LEU A 236 -5.62 -9.24 -21.73
CA LEU A 236 -5.72 -8.59 -23.04
C LEU A 236 -7.02 -9.11 -23.69
N GLN A 237 -8.10 -8.33 -23.63
CA GLN A 237 -9.29 -8.52 -24.46
C GLN A 237 -9.15 -7.66 -25.70
#